data_AF-A0A9E3BEI2-F1
#
_entry.id   AF-A0A9E3BEI2-F1
#
_cell.length_a   1.000
_cell.length_b   1.000
_cell.length_c   1.000
_cell.angle_alpha   90.00
_cell.angle_beta   90.00
_cell.angle_gamma   90.00
#
_symmetry.space_group_name_H-M   'P 1'
#
loop_
_entity.id
_entity.type
_entity.pdbx_description
1 polymer ?
#
loop_
_entity_poly.entity_id
_entity_poly.type
_entity_poly.pdbx_seq_one_letter_code
_entity_poly.pdbx_strand_id
1 'polypeptide(L)'
;MRRTEPRIGWFSARTPREEQLATLMPGLSAAGAFLHELGAGYGLEMRDPTADLRLVEFCFGIPRDQYFRDGQRRWLVRRAVDGLLPPAVQWNTRRGVQSSDMTRLALGELDRIGRAVARVESSPLAQRYLSLPLLRKLWADLRQPEVAQAEFSAYYLFGMLSVGLFLVREEEGARARR
;
A
#
# COMPACT_ATOMS: atom_id res chain seq x y z
N MET A 1 14.66 -0.75 -45.37
CA MET A 1 13.81 -1.26 -44.27
C MET A 1 14.70 -1.84 -43.18
N ARG A 2 14.95 -1.11 -42.09
CA ARG A 2 15.57 -1.67 -40.87
C ARG A 2 14.51 -1.63 -39.78
N ARG A 3 14.13 -2.79 -39.25
CA ARG A 3 13.33 -2.91 -38.03
C ARG A 3 14.16 -2.34 -36.89
N THR A 4 13.74 -1.22 -36.33
CA THR A 4 14.29 -0.69 -35.08
C THR A 4 13.78 -1.56 -33.94
N GLU A 5 14.69 -2.26 -33.27
CA GLU A 5 14.40 -2.96 -32.02
C GLU A 5 13.93 -1.95 -30.96
N PRO A 6 12.88 -2.23 -30.18
CA PRO A 6 12.44 -1.33 -29.13
C PRO A 6 13.46 -1.35 -27.99
N ARG A 7 14.15 -0.22 -27.81
CA ARG A 7 14.95 0.05 -26.61
C ARG A 7 14.03 0.02 -25.40
N ILE A 8 14.18 -0.99 -24.54
CA ILE A 8 13.51 -1.07 -23.24
C ILE A 8 14.11 0.02 -22.34
N GLY A 9 13.61 1.24 -22.50
CA GLY A 9 13.84 2.34 -21.57
C GLY A 9 12.66 2.42 -20.61
N TRP A 10 12.93 2.42 -19.31
CA TRP A 10 11.93 2.59 -18.24
C TRP A 10 11.12 3.90 -18.34
N PHE A 11 11.50 4.79 -19.27
CA PHE A 11 10.88 6.08 -19.56
C PHE A 11 10.60 6.29 -21.06
N SER A 12 10.25 5.24 -21.83
CA SER A 12 9.61 5.47 -23.12
C SER A 12 8.22 6.06 -22.90
N ALA A 13 7.91 7.22 -23.47
CA ALA A 13 6.56 7.78 -23.44
C ALA A 13 5.59 6.76 -24.07
N ARG A 14 4.81 6.10 -23.23
CA ARG A 14 3.75 5.19 -23.67
C ARG A 14 2.56 6.03 -24.06
N THR A 15 1.89 5.64 -25.15
CA THR A 15 0.55 6.13 -25.40
C THR A 15 -0.35 5.70 -24.23
N PRO A 16 -1.44 6.42 -23.95
CA PRO A 16 -2.34 6.00 -22.86
C PRO A 16 -2.95 4.61 -23.07
N ARG A 17 -3.01 4.12 -24.32
CA ARG A 17 -3.42 2.74 -24.64
C ARG A 17 -2.34 1.73 -24.27
N GLU A 18 -1.08 2.03 -24.52
CA GLU A 18 0.06 1.19 -24.11
C GLU A 18 0.20 1.13 -22.59
N GLU A 19 -0.07 2.23 -21.87
CA GLU A 19 -0.15 2.21 -20.40
C GLU A 19 -1.27 1.28 -19.89
N GLN A 20 -2.45 1.36 -20.51
CA GLN A 20 -3.58 0.51 -20.17
C GLN A 20 -3.27 -0.97 -20.42
N LEU A 21 -2.68 -1.30 -21.57
CA LEU A 21 -2.26 -2.67 -21.92
C LEU A 21 -1.15 -3.19 -21.01
N ALA A 22 -0.24 -2.31 -20.56
CA ALA A 22 0.80 -2.71 -19.61
C ALA A 22 0.21 -3.27 -18.30
N THR A 23 -0.98 -2.84 -17.87
CA THR A 23 -1.66 -3.40 -16.70
C THR A 23 -1.99 -4.89 -16.84
N LEU A 24 -2.13 -5.40 -18.07
CA LEU A 24 -2.44 -6.81 -18.35
C LEU A 24 -1.20 -7.72 -18.35
N MET A 25 0.01 -7.16 -18.35
CA MET A 25 1.21 -7.97 -18.46
C MET A 25 1.44 -8.77 -17.16
N PRO A 26 1.72 -10.09 -17.27
CA PRO A 26 2.09 -10.91 -16.13
C PRO A 26 3.26 -10.27 -15.36
N GLY A 27 3.17 -10.28 -14.02
CA GLY A 27 4.18 -9.69 -13.14
C GLY A 27 4.01 -8.20 -12.82
N LEU A 28 3.10 -7.48 -13.50
CA LEU A 28 2.78 -6.09 -13.15
C LEU A 28 1.62 -5.96 -12.13
N SER A 29 0.80 -7.00 -11.96
CA SER A 29 -0.21 -7.07 -10.89
C SER A 29 0.30 -7.85 -9.68
N ALA A 30 1.24 -7.26 -8.93
CA ALA A 30 1.73 -7.83 -7.67
C ALA A 30 0.63 -7.90 -6.59
N ALA A 31 -0.36 -7.00 -6.68
CA ALA A 31 -1.44 -6.90 -5.70
C ALA A 31 -2.34 -8.14 -5.64
N GLY A 32 -2.64 -8.76 -6.79
CA GLY A 32 -3.50 -9.95 -6.84
C GLY A 32 -2.85 -11.16 -6.15
N ALA A 33 -1.58 -11.42 -6.43
CA ALA A 33 -0.82 -12.49 -5.78
C ALA A 33 -0.70 -12.27 -4.27
N PHE A 34 -0.38 -11.03 -3.86
CA PHE A 34 -0.31 -10.65 -2.45
C PHE A 34 -1.62 -10.88 -1.68
N LEU A 35 -2.75 -10.43 -2.24
CA LEU A 35 -4.05 -10.63 -1.61
C LEU A 35 -4.42 -12.12 -1.52
N HIS A 36 -4.09 -12.92 -2.54
CA HIS A 36 -4.37 -14.36 -2.53
C HIS A 36 -3.54 -15.08 -1.46
N GLU A 37 -2.24 -14.78 -1.34
CA GLU A 37 -1.37 -15.36 -0.32
C GLU A 37 -1.84 -14.98 1.09
N LEU A 38 -2.19 -13.70 1.30
CA LEU A 38 -2.78 -13.26 2.56
C LEU A 38 -4.07 -14.03 2.90
N GLY A 39 -4.99 -14.14 1.94
CA GLY A 39 -6.23 -14.90 2.14
C GLY A 39 -5.97 -16.34 2.54
N ALA A 40 -5.10 -17.04 1.80
CA ALA A 40 -4.74 -18.42 2.08
C ALA A 40 -4.17 -18.61 3.49
N GLY A 41 -3.34 -17.67 3.96
CA GLY A 41 -2.80 -17.67 5.33
C GLY A 41 -3.86 -17.61 6.43
N TYR A 42 -5.05 -17.09 6.12
CA TYR A 42 -6.20 -17.03 7.02
C TYR A 42 -7.34 -18.01 6.63
N GLY A 43 -7.12 -18.92 5.68
CA GLY A 43 -8.15 -19.86 5.21
C GLY A 43 -9.29 -19.17 4.44
N LEU A 44 -9.04 -18.00 3.86
CA LEU A 44 -10.00 -17.21 3.09
C LEU A 44 -9.67 -17.26 1.60
N GLU A 45 -10.70 -17.44 0.78
CA GLU A 45 -10.58 -17.26 -0.66
C GLU A 45 -10.82 -15.79 -1.04
N MET A 46 -9.76 -15.12 -1.49
CA MET A 46 -9.85 -13.74 -1.96
C MET A 46 -10.25 -13.71 -3.44
N ARG A 47 -11.37 -13.05 -3.74
CA ARG A 47 -11.84 -12.82 -5.10
C ARG A 47 -11.90 -11.34 -5.41
N ASP A 48 -11.38 -10.95 -6.56
CA ASP A 48 -11.49 -9.60 -7.10
C ASP A 48 -12.42 -9.61 -8.33
N PRO A 49 -13.70 -9.20 -8.18
CA PRO A 49 -14.64 -9.13 -9.30
C PRO A 49 -14.19 -8.14 -10.40
N THR A 50 -13.33 -7.19 -10.08
CA THR A 50 -12.82 -6.20 -11.05
C THR A 50 -11.74 -6.78 -11.96
N ALA A 51 -11.20 -7.94 -11.60
CA ALA A 51 -10.23 -8.69 -12.39
C ALA A 51 -10.87 -9.73 -13.34
N ASP A 52 -12.21 -9.81 -13.43
CA ASP A 52 -12.88 -10.68 -14.42
C ASP A 52 -12.48 -10.27 -15.84
N LEU A 53 -12.00 -11.24 -16.63
CA LEU A 53 -11.50 -11.00 -17.98
C LEU A 53 -12.53 -10.31 -18.88
N ARG A 54 -13.81 -10.69 -18.79
CA ARG A 54 -14.88 -10.11 -19.62
C ARG A 54 -15.11 -8.66 -19.25
N LEU A 55 -15.03 -8.33 -17.95
CA LEU A 55 -15.15 -6.96 -17.47
C LEU A 55 -13.97 -6.10 -17.93
N VAL A 56 -12.75 -6.67 -17.86
CA VAL A 56 -11.54 -6.01 -18.34
C VAL A 56 -11.66 -5.76 -19.85
N GLU A 57 -11.99 -6.76 -20.66
CA GLU A 57 -12.18 -6.63 -22.11
C GLU A 57 -13.23 -5.57 -22.46
N PHE A 58 -14.37 -5.59 -21.76
CA PHE A 58 -15.41 -4.57 -21.88
C PHE A 58 -14.84 -3.17 -21.60
N CYS A 59 -14.13 -2.98 -20.49
CA CYS A 59 -13.52 -1.70 -20.14
C CYS A 59 -12.49 -1.23 -21.19
N PHE A 60 -11.76 -2.16 -21.83
CA PHE A 60 -10.82 -1.84 -22.89
C PHE A 60 -11.48 -1.46 -24.21
N GLY A 61 -12.74 -1.85 -24.43
CA GLY A 61 -13.56 -1.42 -25.56
C GLY A 61 -14.21 -0.05 -25.39
N ILE A 62 -14.25 0.49 -24.16
CA ILE A 62 -14.94 1.76 -23.88
C ILE A 62 -14.08 2.97 -24.30
N PRO A 63 -14.66 3.97 -25.00
CA PRO A 63 -13.98 5.21 -25.33
C PRO A 63 -13.42 5.94 -24.09
N ARG A 64 -12.23 6.55 -24.21
CA ARG A 64 -11.51 7.15 -23.07
C ARG A 64 -12.27 8.29 -22.39
N ASP A 65 -13.04 9.05 -23.16
CA ASP A 65 -13.88 10.15 -22.67
C ASP A 65 -14.98 9.67 -21.70
N GLN A 66 -15.29 8.37 -21.67
CA GLN A 66 -16.21 7.82 -20.67
C GLN A 66 -15.57 7.69 -19.29
N TYR A 67 -14.25 7.62 -19.18
CA TYR A 67 -13.55 7.55 -17.88
C TYR A 67 -13.31 8.93 -17.27
N PHE A 68 -13.13 9.93 -18.13
CA PHE A 68 -12.94 11.33 -17.76
C PHE A 68 -13.68 12.23 -18.74
N ARG A 69 -14.70 12.95 -18.25
CA ARG A 69 -15.55 13.84 -19.06
C ARG A 69 -15.80 15.15 -18.32
N ASP A 70 -15.61 16.29 -18.98
CA ASP A 70 -15.94 17.60 -18.44
C ASP A 70 -15.36 17.85 -17.02
N GLY A 71 -14.11 17.42 -16.80
CA GLY A 71 -13.43 17.53 -15.49
C GLY A 71 -13.78 16.42 -14.48
N GLN A 72 -14.74 15.55 -14.80
CA GLN A 72 -15.23 14.49 -13.90
C GLN A 72 -14.45 13.18 -14.10
N ARG A 73 -13.70 12.78 -13.07
CA ARG A 73 -13.07 11.45 -12.99
C ARG A 73 -14.10 10.38 -12.66
N ARG A 74 -13.84 9.14 -13.11
CA ARG A 74 -14.69 7.96 -12.85
C ARG A 74 -16.10 8.11 -13.44
N TRP A 75 -16.23 8.90 -14.52
CA TRP A 75 -17.54 9.28 -15.09
C TRP A 75 -18.42 8.06 -15.45
N LEU A 76 -17.83 7.04 -16.07
CA LEU A 76 -18.49 5.78 -16.42
C LEU A 76 -19.14 5.12 -15.19
N VAL A 77 -18.35 4.79 -14.17
CA VAL A 77 -18.85 4.04 -13.01
C VAL A 77 -19.83 4.86 -12.19
N ARG A 78 -19.68 6.20 -12.12
CA ARG A 78 -20.65 7.06 -11.42
C ARG A 78 -22.04 7.00 -12.05
N ARG A 79 -22.13 6.94 -13.39
CA ARG A 79 -23.40 6.74 -14.09
C ARG A 79 -23.91 5.30 -14.01
N ALA A 80 -23.00 4.33 -14.06
CA ALA A 80 -23.39 2.92 -14.01
C ALA A 80 -24.04 2.51 -12.68
N VAL A 81 -23.77 3.23 -11.59
CA VAL A 81 -24.34 2.97 -10.26
C VAL A 81 -25.45 3.95 -9.86
N ASP A 82 -25.98 4.72 -10.81
CA ASP A 82 -27.09 5.63 -10.56
C ASP A 82 -28.32 4.86 -10.05
N GLY A 83 -28.95 5.37 -9.00
CA GLY A 83 -30.05 4.67 -8.30
C GLY A 83 -29.63 3.48 -7.43
N LEU A 84 -28.36 3.03 -7.49
CA LEU A 84 -27.81 2.00 -6.58
C LEU A 84 -27.05 2.63 -5.40
N LEU A 85 -26.34 3.73 -5.70
CA LEU A 85 -25.58 4.62 -4.80
C LEU A 85 -26.45 5.66 -4.06
N PRO A 86 -26.33 5.94 -2.74
CA PRO A 86 -26.70 7.27 -2.25
C PRO A 86 -25.91 8.36 -3.01
N PRO A 87 -26.54 9.50 -3.39
CA PRO A 87 -25.86 10.53 -4.19
C PRO A 87 -24.55 11.04 -3.55
N ALA A 88 -24.50 11.12 -2.22
CA ALA A 88 -23.32 11.53 -1.46
C ALA A 88 -22.12 10.57 -1.65
N VAL A 89 -22.36 9.29 -1.92
CA VAL A 89 -21.32 8.29 -2.21
C VAL A 89 -21.00 8.28 -3.70
N GLN A 90 -22.03 8.24 -4.55
CA GLN A 90 -21.91 8.21 -6.01
C GLN A 90 -21.08 9.38 -6.55
N TRP A 91 -21.25 10.58 -5.98
CA TRP A 91 -20.59 11.81 -6.45
C TRP A 91 -19.41 12.26 -5.56
N ASN A 92 -18.97 11.43 -4.63
CA ASN A 92 -17.85 11.77 -3.74
C ASN A 92 -16.54 11.96 -4.54
N THR A 93 -15.88 13.11 -4.35
CA THR A 93 -14.59 13.46 -4.96
C THR A 93 -13.42 13.40 -4.00
N ARG A 94 -13.68 13.22 -2.70
CA ARG A 94 -12.68 13.12 -1.65
C ARG A 94 -11.87 11.83 -1.83
N ARG A 95 -10.57 11.90 -1.51
CA ARG A 95 -9.72 10.72 -1.43
C ARG A 95 -9.70 10.24 0.02
N GLY A 96 -9.86 8.94 0.22
CA GLY A 96 -9.62 8.33 1.52
C GLY A 96 -8.14 8.43 1.87
N VAL A 97 -7.85 8.71 3.15
CA VAL A 97 -6.49 8.61 3.69
C VAL A 97 -6.26 7.15 4.06
N GLN A 98 -5.26 6.52 3.44
CA GLN A 98 -4.86 5.15 3.79
C GLN A 98 -4.36 5.14 5.24
N SER A 99 -4.72 4.11 6.00
CA SER A 99 -4.30 3.94 7.40
C SER A 99 -4.67 5.13 8.31
N SER A 100 -5.81 5.80 8.03
CA SER A 100 -6.27 6.98 8.78
C SER A 100 -6.49 6.75 10.28
N ASP A 101 -6.70 5.50 10.68
CA ASP A 101 -6.93 5.07 12.06
C ASP A 101 -5.66 4.54 12.76
N MET A 102 -4.52 4.49 12.06
CA MET A 102 -3.29 3.89 12.57
C MET A 102 -2.76 4.56 13.84
N THR A 103 -2.80 5.89 13.92
CA THR A 103 -2.41 6.60 15.15
C THR A 103 -3.32 6.22 16.32
N ARG A 104 -4.64 6.13 16.07
CA ARG A 104 -5.61 5.71 17.09
C ARG A 104 -5.37 4.28 17.55
N LEU A 105 -5.11 3.36 16.63
CA LEU A 105 -4.78 1.96 16.94
C LEU A 105 -3.47 1.86 17.73
N ALA A 106 -2.44 2.62 17.33
CA ALA A 106 -1.15 2.64 18.01
C ALA A 106 -1.25 3.15 19.46
N LEU A 107 -2.06 4.19 19.70
CA LEU A 107 -2.34 4.70 21.05
C LEU A 107 -3.04 3.66 21.94
N GLY A 108 -3.81 2.74 21.36
CA GLY A 108 -4.43 1.62 22.10
C GLY A 108 -3.43 0.51 22.50
N GLU A 109 -2.24 0.49 21.90
CA GLU A 109 -1.26 -0.60 22.04
C GLU A 109 0.11 -0.10 22.55
N LEU A 110 0.14 1.02 23.26
CA LEU A 110 1.37 1.68 23.70
C LEU A 110 2.31 0.74 24.47
N ASP A 111 1.81 -0.11 25.36
CA ASP A 111 2.64 -1.05 26.11
C ASP A 111 3.32 -2.08 25.19
N ARG A 112 2.58 -2.58 24.20
CA ARG A 112 3.10 -3.54 23.23
C ARG A 112 4.15 -2.90 22.34
N ILE A 113 3.89 -1.69 21.87
CA ILE A 113 4.82 -0.90 21.05
C ILE A 113 6.07 -0.55 21.86
N GLY A 114 5.93 -0.14 23.12
CA GLY A 114 7.04 0.18 24.02
C GLY A 114 7.97 -1.01 24.25
N ARG A 115 7.41 -2.22 24.46
CA ARG A 115 8.20 -3.47 24.53
C ARG A 115 8.94 -3.74 23.23
N ALA A 116 8.31 -3.51 22.07
CA ALA A 116 8.94 -3.69 20.78
C ALA A 116 10.10 -2.70 20.57
N VAL A 117 9.91 -1.42 20.91
CA VAL A 117 10.96 -0.38 20.88
C VAL A 117 12.15 -0.82 21.74
N ALA A 118 11.93 -1.18 23.00
CA ALA A 118 13.00 -1.60 23.91
C ALA A 118 13.77 -2.83 23.36
N ARG A 119 13.06 -3.79 22.78
CA ARG A 119 13.67 -4.99 22.18
C ARG A 119 14.55 -4.63 20.98
N VAL A 120 14.08 -3.74 20.10
CA VAL A 120 14.88 -3.22 18.97
C VAL A 120 16.10 -2.45 19.46
N GLU A 121 15.96 -1.59 20.47
CA GLU A 121 17.09 -0.84 21.04
C GLU A 121 18.15 -1.74 21.64
N SER A 122 17.76 -2.88 22.21
CA SER A 122 18.68 -3.84 22.82
C SER A 122 19.48 -4.70 21.83
N SER A 123 19.12 -4.72 20.55
CA SER A 123 19.79 -5.54 19.54
C SER A 123 21.04 -4.85 18.97
N PRO A 124 22.24 -5.45 19.10
CA PRO A 124 23.45 -4.99 18.42
C PRO A 124 23.29 -4.90 16.91
N LEU A 125 22.51 -5.79 16.30
CA LEU A 125 22.28 -5.76 14.85
C LEU A 125 21.39 -4.56 14.47
N ALA A 126 20.31 -4.32 15.20
CA ALA A 126 19.45 -3.17 14.97
C ALA A 126 20.20 -1.84 15.17
N GLN A 127 21.06 -1.74 16.19
CA GLN A 127 21.89 -0.55 16.45
C GLN A 127 22.81 -0.17 15.27
N ARG A 128 23.20 -1.13 14.43
CA ARG A 128 24.06 -0.88 13.25
C ARG A 128 23.30 -0.35 12.04
N TYR A 129 22.04 -0.75 11.89
CA TYR A 129 21.26 -0.50 10.68
C TYR A 129 20.12 0.50 10.87
N LEU A 130 19.72 0.81 12.11
CA LEU A 130 18.62 1.72 12.42
C LEU A 130 19.10 2.93 13.21
N SER A 131 18.52 4.10 12.90
CA SER A 131 18.70 5.31 13.69
C SER A 131 17.89 5.22 14.99
N LEU A 132 18.52 4.78 16.08
CA LEU A 132 17.87 4.77 17.40
C LEU A 132 17.42 6.16 17.88
N PRO A 133 18.14 7.28 17.61
CA PRO A 133 17.64 8.61 17.94
C PRO A 133 16.29 8.92 17.27
N LEU A 134 16.13 8.56 16.00
CA LEU A 134 14.86 8.75 15.28
C LEU A 134 13.77 7.85 15.86
N LEU A 135 14.09 6.58 16.15
CA LEU A 135 13.14 5.64 16.79
C LEU A 135 12.59 6.20 18.10
N ARG A 136 13.48 6.72 18.96
CA ARG A 136 13.12 7.34 20.24
C ARG A 136 12.27 8.59 20.06
N LYS A 137 12.61 9.45 19.11
CA LYS A 137 11.82 10.65 18.78
C LYS A 137 10.40 10.24 18.39
N LEU A 138 10.26 9.36 17.40
CA LEU A 138 8.96 8.90 16.91
C LEU A 138 8.13 8.21 18.00
N TRP A 139 8.77 7.47 18.90
CA TRP A 139 8.12 6.87 20.07
C TRP A 139 7.68 7.92 21.11
N ALA A 140 8.44 8.99 21.31
CA ALA A 140 8.04 10.11 22.16
C ALA A 140 6.89 10.91 21.53
N ASP A 141 6.97 11.19 20.23
CA ASP A 141 5.96 11.93 19.47
C ASP A 141 4.63 11.17 19.46
N LEU A 142 4.64 9.84 19.29
CA LEU A 142 3.43 9.02 19.31
C LEU A 142 2.64 9.16 20.63
N ARG A 143 3.33 9.32 21.75
CA ARG A 143 2.71 9.48 23.09
C ARG A 143 2.12 10.87 23.31
N GLN A 144 2.29 11.78 22.37
CA GLN A 144 1.70 13.12 22.35
C GLN A 144 0.66 13.16 21.22
N PRO A 145 -0.63 12.89 21.50
CA PRO A 145 -1.64 12.65 20.45
C PRO A 145 -1.79 13.78 19.43
N GLU A 146 -1.57 15.03 19.86
CA GLU A 146 -1.63 16.22 19.00
C GLU A 146 -0.49 16.25 17.96
N VAL A 147 0.69 15.75 18.32
CA VAL A 147 1.86 15.64 17.43
C VAL A 147 1.78 14.38 16.56
N ALA A 148 1.31 13.28 17.13
CA ALA A 148 1.23 11.98 16.46
C ALA A 148 0.30 11.95 15.23
N GLN A 149 -0.75 12.79 15.22
CA GLN A 149 -1.68 12.90 14.10
C GLN A 149 -1.18 13.81 12.98
N ALA A 150 -0.29 14.76 13.28
CA ALA A 150 0.22 15.74 12.33
C ALA A 150 1.44 15.25 11.53
N GLU A 151 2.29 14.39 12.11
CA GLU A 151 3.62 14.07 11.55
C GLU A 151 3.77 12.68 10.92
N PHE A 152 2.68 11.91 10.75
CA PHE A 152 2.76 10.49 10.34
C PHE A 152 3.71 9.67 11.23
N SER A 153 3.92 10.05 12.50
CA SER A 153 4.91 9.43 13.38
C SER A 153 4.66 7.94 13.58
N ALA A 154 3.39 7.55 13.68
CA ALA A 154 2.99 6.14 13.74
C ALA A 154 3.45 5.38 12.48
N TYR A 155 3.31 5.95 11.28
CA TYR A 155 3.69 5.31 10.02
C TYR A 155 5.18 4.96 10.00
N TYR A 156 6.02 5.96 10.29
CA TYR A 156 7.47 5.78 10.30
C TYR A 156 7.92 4.88 11.45
N LEU A 157 7.30 5.01 12.63
CA LEU A 157 7.58 4.14 13.77
C LEU A 157 7.32 2.68 13.42
N PHE A 158 6.17 2.36 12.82
CA PHE A 158 5.86 0.99 12.42
C PHE A 158 6.80 0.47 11.34
N GLY A 159 7.22 1.31 10.39
CA GLY A 159 8.25 0.95 9.41
C GLY A 159 9.58 0.58 10.07
N MET A 160 10.05 1.41 11.00
CA MET A 160 11.29 1.15 11.74
C MET A 160 11.19 -0.08 12.64
N LEU A 161 10.06 -0.28 13.33
CA LEU A 161 9.84 -1.45 14.16
C LEU A 161 9.76 -2.73 13.34
N SER A 162 9.17 -2.69 12.15
CA SER A 162 9.10 -3.86 11.27
C SER A 162 10.49 -4.36 10.89
N VAL A 163 11.36 -3.45 10.44
CA VAL A 163 12.76 -3.79 10.13
C VAL A 163 13.53 -4.17 11.39
N GLY A 164 13.36 -3.45 12.49
CA GLY A 164 14.06 -3.70 13.75
C GLY A 164 13.75 -5.08 14.33
N LEU A 165 12.47 -5.46 14.37
CA LEU A 165 12.05 -6.76 14.87
C LEU A 165 12.51 -7.91 13.94
N PHE A 166 12.59 -7.68 12.63
CA PHE A 166 13.21 -8.61 11.71
C PHE A 166 14.69 -8.84 12.05
N LEU A 167 15.47 -7.77 12.26
CA LEU A 167 16.89 -7.88 12.63
C LEU A 167 17.09 -8.59 13.97
N VAL A 168 16.25 -8.27 14.97
CA VAL A 168 16.24 -8.98 16.26
C VAL A 168 16.03 -10.48 16.06
N ARG A 169 15.06 -10.87 15.22
CA ARG A 169 14.75 -12.28 14.94
C ARG A 169 15.93 -13.00 14.26
N GLU A 170 16.59 -12.35 13.30
CA GLU A 170 17.74 -12.95 12.61
C GLU A 170 18.94 -13.13 13.55
N GLU A 171 19.16 -12.18 14.47
CA GLU A 171 20.18 -12.28 15.51
C GLU A 171 19.89 -13.43 16.49
N GLU A 172 18.66 -13.53 16.99
CA GLU A 172 18.21 -14.62 17.87
C GLU A 172 18.35 -15.98 17.19
N GLY A 173 17.94 -16.09 15.92
CA GLY A 173 18.08 -17.30 15.12
C GLY A 173 19.54 -17.69 14.86
N ALA A 174 20.44 -16.73 14.66
CA ALA A 174 21.87 -16.99 14.50
C ALA A 174 22.53 -17.47 15.80
N ARG A 175 22.07 -17.00 16.96
CA ARG A 175 22.54 -17.46 18.28
C ARG A 175 22.06 -18.88 18.58
N ALA A 176 20.82 -19.22 18.23
CA ALA A 176 20.26 -20.56 18.46
C ALA A 176 20.87 -21.68 17.60
N ARG A 177 21.58 -21.33 16.51
CA ARG A 177 22.28 -22.28 15.62
C ARG A 177 23.75 -22.52 16.00
N ARG A 178 24.26 -21.85 17.02
CA ARG A 178 25.62 -22.03 17.56
C ARG A 178 25.56 -22.85 18.84
#